data_AF-A0A101GI94-F1
#
_entry.id   AF-A0A101GI94-F1
#
_cell.length_a   1.000
_cell.length_b   1.000
_cell.length_c   1.000
_cell.angle_alpha   90.00
_cell.angle_beta   90.00
_cell.angle_gamma   90.00
#
_symmetry.space_group_name_H-M   'P 1'
#
loop_
_entity.id
_entity.type
_entity.pdbx_description
1 polymer ?
#
loop_
_entity_poly.entity_id
_entity_poly.type
_entity_poly.pdbx_seq_one_letter_code
_entity_poly.pdbx_strand_id
1 'polypeptide(L)' 'ESEIEDAFERFIRIYERGSFSISAMAFQDAENLDLERLRFCCVHVASHDGRLVPFCAWNLTGRDGRTLHRCR' A
#
# COMPACT_ATOMS: atom_id res chain seq x y z
N GLU A 1 14.82 -32.86 -5.73
CA GLU A 1 14.67 -32.46 -4.32
C GLU A 1 15.83 -31.59 -3.84
N SER A 2 17.10 -31.94 -4.13
CA SER A 2 18.29 -31.18 -3.66
C SER A 2 18.46 -29.74 -4.16
N GLU A 3 18.01 -29.39 -5.37
CA GLU A 3 18.16 -28.01 -5.91
C GLU A 3 17.16 -27.01 -5.32
N ILE A 4 15.97 -27.47 -4.89
CA ILE A 4 14.95 -26.60 -4.28
C ILE A 4 15.36 -26.23 -2.85
N GLU A 5 15.97 -27.18 -2.13
CA GLU A 5 16.51 -26.99 -0.78
C GLU A 5 17.64 -25.93 -0.78
N ASP A 6 18.50 -25.93 -1.79
CA ASP A 6 19.58 -24.94 -1.95
C ASP A 6 19.06 -23.52 -2.23
N ALA A 7 18.06 -23.37 -3.09
CA ALA A 7 17.46 -22.06 -3.39
C ALA A 7 16.76 -21.43 -2.17
N PHE A 8 16.08 -22.26 -1.37
CA PHE A 8 15.38 -21.81 -0.17
C PHE A 8 16.35 -21.39 0.96
N GLU A 9 17.38 -22.18 1.20
CA GLU A 9 18.46 -21.87 2.16
C GLU A 9 19.19 -20.57 1.79
N ARG A 10 19.42 -20.35 0.49
CA ARG A 10 19.99 -19.09 -0.02
C ARG A 10 19.08 -17.88 0.24
N PHE A 11 17.77 -18.04 0.07
CA PHE A 11 16.80 -16.98 0.37
C PHE A 11 16.81 -16.60 1.85
N ILE A 12 16.80 -17.59 2.76
CA ILE A 12 16.85 -17.35 4.22
C ILE A 12 18.11 -16.55 4.59
N ARG A 13 19.29 -16.93 4.07
CA ARG A 13 20.55 -16.22 4.35
C ARG A 13 20.57 -14.77 3.90
N ILE A 14 19.90 -14.44 2.79
CA ILE A 14 19.77 -13.05 2.32
C ILE A 14 18.90 -12.25 3.29
N TYR A 15 17.81 -12.85 3.78
CA TYR A 15 16.91 -12.21 4.73
C TYR A 15 17.59 -11.97 6.08
N GLU A 16 18.33 -12.95 6.61
CA GLU A 16 19.07 -12.84 7.88
C GLU A 16 20.18 -11.78 7.86
N ARG A 17 20.82 -11.57 6.71
CA ARG A 17 21.87 -10.55 6.54
C ARG A 17 21.33 -9.12 6.40
N GLY A 18 20.02 -8.97 6.31
CA GLY A 18 19.34 -7.70 6.08
C GLY A 18 18.84 -7.61 4.64
N SER A 19 17.52 -7.70 4.47
CA SER A 19 16.84 -7.43 3.22
C SER A 19 16.17 -6.07 3.23
N PHE A 20 16.31 -5.31 2.14
CA PHE A 20 15.52 -4.11 1.89
C PHE A 20 14.51 -4.41 0.77
N SER A 21 13.23 -4.28 1.07
CA SER A 21 12.14 -4.54 0.12
C SER A 21 11.46 -3.23 -0.25
N ILE A 22 11.27 -2.99 -1.55
CA ILE A 22 10.45 -1.90 -2.07
C ILE A 22 9.22 -2.53 -2.72
N SER A 23 8.04 -2.11 -2.29
CA SER A 23 6.78 -2.43 -2.98
C SER A 23 6.20 -1.17 -3.60
N ALA A 24 5.57 -1.32 -4.76
CA ALA A 24 4.89 -0.25 -5.47
C ALA A 24 3.53 -0.74 -5.98
N MET A 25 2.53 0.13 -5.95
CA MET A 25 1.18 -0.13 -6.42
C MET A 25 0.66 1.10 -7.14
N ALA A 26 -0.09 0.91 -8.22
CA ALA A 26 -0.80 2.01 -8.86
C ALA A 26 -1.92 2.53 -7.94
N PHE A 27 -1.93 3.85 -7.72
CA PHE A 27 -3.00 4.54 -7.01
C PHE A 27 -4.14 4.86 -7.97
N GLN A 28 -5.37 4.68 -7.50
CA GLN A 28 -6.55 5.15 -8.21
C GLN A 28 -6.73 6.66 -7.97
N ASP A 29 -7.20 7.36 -8.99
CA ASP A 29 -7.45 8.80 -9.00
C ASP A 29 -8.96 9.10 -9.01
N ALA A 30 -9.31 10.38 -9.13
CA ALA A 30 -10.69 10.84 -9.06
C ALA A 30 -11.56 10.35 -10.25
N GLU A 31 -10.96 9.87 -11.34
CA GLU A 31 -11.65 9.42 -12.55
C GLU A 31 -11.90 7.92 -12.57
N ASN A 32 -11.08 7.14 -11.86
CA ASN A 32 -11.09 5.68 -11.92
C ASN A 32 -11.22 4.99 -10.55
N LEU A 33 -11.58 5.74 -9.50
CA LEU A 33 -11.76 5.17 -8.17
C LEU A 33 -12.90 4.15 -8.13
N ASP A 34 -12.55 2.92 -7.76
CA ASP A 34 -13.49 1.81 -7.55
C ASP A 34 -13.85 1.73 -6.06
N LEU A 35 -15.12 1.97 -5.75
CA LEU A 35 -15.63 1.97 -4.38
C LEU A 35 -15.72 0.57 -3.76
N GLU A 36 -15.92 -0.48 -4.56
CA GLU A 36 -15.96 -1.85 -4.07
C GLU A 36 -14.55 -2.28 -3.65
N ARG A 37 -13.55 -2.03 -4.49
CA ARG A 37 -12.14 -2.26 -4.15
C ARG A 37 -11.71 -1.44 -2.93
N LEU A 38 -12.18 -0.20 -2.81
CA LEU A 38 -11.87 0.68 -1.69
C LEU A 38 -12.42 0.14 -0.35
N ARG A 39 -13.63 -0.46 -0.35
CA ARG A 39 -14.25 -1.07 0.84
C ARG A 39 -13.45 -2.24 1.40
N PHE A 40 -12.74 -2.97 0.54
CA PHE A 40 -11.91 -4.12 0.91
C PHE A 40 -10.41 -3.77 1.03
N CYS A 41 -10.05 -2.48 1.09
CA CYS A 41 -8.66 -2.07 1.23
C CYS A 41 -8.09 -2.55 2.56
N CYS A 42 -6.88 -3.11 2.58
CA CYS A 42 -6.21 -3.56 3.81
C CYS A 42 -5.23 -2.52 4.38
N VAL A 43 -4.97 -1.43 3.66
CA VAL A 43 -3.96 -0.42 4.01
C VAL A 43 -4.67 0.90 4.31
N HIS A 44 -4.53 1.38 5.54
CA HIS A 44 -5.23 2.57 6.01
C HIS A 44 -4.28 3.57 6.66
N VAL A 45 -4.67 4.84 6.61
CA VAL A 45 -4.06 5.92 7.40
C VAL A 45 -4.95 6.21 8.59
N ALA A 46 -4.35 6.27 9.77
CA ALA A 46 -5.00 6.76 10.97
C ALA A 46 -5.01 8.30 10.95
N SER A 47 -6.21 8.87 10.84
CA SER A 47 -6.43 10.31 10.91
C SER A 47 -6.36 10.81 12.36
N HIS A 48 -6.04 12.09 12.53
CA HIS A 48 -5.99 12.76 13.83
C HIS A 48 -7.33 12.76 14.58
N ASP A 49 -8.44 12.66 13.85
CA ASP A 49 -9.80 12.59 14.39
C ASP A 49 -10.28 11.15 14.64
N GLY A 50 -9.36 10.17 14.62
CA GLY A 50 -9.64 8.78 14.94
C GLY A 50 -10.24 7.95 13.80
N ARG A 51 -10.47 8.54 12.61
CA ARG A 51 -10.94 7.79 11.44
C ARG A 51 -9.80 6.98 10.80
N LEU A 52 -10.10 5.75 10.40
CA LEU A 52 -9.24 4.95 9.53
C LEU A 52 -9.65 5.17 8.08
N VAL A 53 -8.78 5.80 7.30
CA VAL A 53 -9.08 6.15 5.89
C VAL A 53 -8.26 5.24 4.98
N PRO A 54 -8.88 4.55 4.00
CA PRO A 54 -8.15 3.74 3.02
C PRO A 54 -7.04 4.56 2.34
N PHE A 55 -5.86 3.97 2.14
CA PHE A 55 -4.67 4.70 1.70
C PHE A 55 -4.88 5.42 0.36
N CYS A 56 -5.61 4.82 -0.58
CA CYS A 56 -5.96 5.47 -1.85
C CYS A 56 -6.86 6.70 -1.62
N ALA A 57 -7.91 6.58 -0.80
CA ALA A 57 -8.80 7.70 -0.48
C ALA A 57 -8.07 8.83 0.25
N TRP A 58 -7.17 8.49 1.19
CA TRP A 58 -6.33 9.48 1.87
C TRP A 58 -5.49 10.29 0.88
N ASN A 59 -4.99 9.63 -0.16
CA ASN A 59 -4.15 10.23 -1.17
C ASN A 59 -4.89 10.87 -2.35
N LEU A 60 -6.21 10.75 -2.39
CA LEU A 60 -7.04 11.24 -3.48
C LEU A 60 -7.09 12.77 -3.52
N THR A 61 -6.91 13.32 -4.72
CA THR A 61 -7.04 14.75 -5.00
C THR A 61 -8.09 14.93 -6.09
N GLY A 62 -9.06 15.81 -5.84
CA GLY A 62 -10.08 16.15 -6.82
C GLY A 62 -9.53 16.96 -7.99
N ARG A 63 -10.33 17.12 -9.04
CA ARG A 63 -9.98 17.94 -10.22
C ARG A 63 -9.67 19.40 -9.88
N ASP A 64 -10.23 19.90 -8.79
CA ASP A 64 -9.99 21.24 -8.26
C ASP A 64 -8.69 21.34 -7.43
N GLY A 65 -7.90 20.27 -7.37
CA GLY A 65 -6.66 20.20 -6.61
C GLY A 65 -6.87 20.01 -5.11
N ARG A 66 -8.11 19.83 -4.63
CA ARG A 66 -8.41 19.69 -3.20
C ARG A 66 -8.38 18.23 -2.77
N THR A 67 -7.92 18.00 -1.54
CA THR A 67 -7.91 16.69 -0.90
C THR A 67 -9.01 16.61 0.15
N LEU A 68 -9.70 15.46 0.24
CA LEU A 68 -10.82 15.30 1.17
C LEU A 68 -10.36 15.00 2.61
N HIS A 69 -9.31 14.19 2.76
CA HIS A 69 -8.89 13.66 4.07
C HIS A 69 -7.58 14.26 4.59
N ARG A 70 -6.71 14.71 3.69
CA ARG A 70 -5.55 15.52 4.07
C ARG A 70 -6.01 16.96 4.24
N CYS A 71 -6.26 17.39 5.46
CA CYS A 71 -6.23 18.82 5.76
C CYS A 71 -4.78 19.28 5.57
N ARG A 72 -4.55 20.12 4.56
CA ARG A 72 -3.31 20.87 4.37
C ARG A 72 -3.52 22.30 4.80
#